data_AF-A0A914PP75-F1
#
_entry.id   AF-A0A914PP75-F1
#
_cell.length_a   1.000
_cell.length_b   1.000
_cell.length_c   1.000
_cell.angle_alpha   90.00
_cell.angle_beta   90.00
_cell.angle_gamma   90.00
#
_symmetry.space_group_name_H-M   'P 1'
#
loop_
_entity.id
_entity.type
_entity.pdbx_description
1 polymer ?
#
loop_
_entity_poly.entity_id
_entity_poly.type
_entity_poly.pdbx_seq_one_letter_code
_entity_poly.pdbx_strand_id
1 'polypeptide(L)'
;MTATDVFDRFHLYSFADKFIVEPRNKTGVLASDSYLEIDRNLGDLKLQRAYEHPIPIAEGDVMPIYGIIGIIRLVSGYHLIVIKKADLIGTINDSEVYHVAETAVLPYSKSTLHLTERQKWFQKHFQDMIQLVLATTGFYYSTSYDLTHSLQWLAENASPNFRQLPMMERANPRFVWNRHLTSQLSVNQEFARYTLPIMHGFVGIRKCIVRGSSFKLAVISRRSIHRAGVRFYMRGTDLSGNSANFVESEQIVEFDRAQDPLQRTLTSILIFVGNLYHV
;
A
#
# COMPACT_ATOMS: atom_id res chain seq x y z
N MET A 1 -24.77 0.21 -0.12
CA MET A 1 -23.54 0.88 -0.57
C MET A 1 -22.42 -0.14 -0.50
N THR A 2 -21.72 -0.40 -1.59
CA THR A 2 -20.53 -1.26 -1.59
C THR A 2 -19.46 -0.59 -0.73
N ALA A 3 -18.84 -1.34 0.19
CA ALA A 3 -17.72 -0.83 0.98
C ALA A 3 -16.58 -0.45 0.02
N THR A 4 -16.13 0.80 0.06
CA THR A 4 -15.03 1.33 -0.78
C THR A 4 -13.67 1.11 -0.13
N ASP A 5 -13.68 0.64 1.10
CA ASP A 5 -12.50 0.26 1.86
C ASP A 5 -11.90 -1.04 1.33
N VAL A 6 -10.57 -1.09 1.44
CA VAL A 6 -9.75 -2.22 1.03
C VAL A 6 -9.97 -3.38 2.02
N PHE A 7 -9.94 -4.62 1.52
CA PHE A 7 -9.98 -5.78 2.39
C PHE A 7 -8.77 -5.81 3.35
N ASP A 8 -8.99 -6.23 4.59
CA ASP A 8 -7.97 -6.17 5.64
C ASP A 8 -6.85 -7.22 5.51
N ARG A 9 -7.22 -8.42 5.07
CA ARG A 9 -6.36 -9.60 4.97
C ARG A 9 -6.78 -10.46 3.79
N PHE A 10 -5.89 -11.35 3.37
CA PHE A 10 -6.19 -12.32 2.32
C PHE A 10 -5.52 -13.66 2.61
N HIS A 11 -6.09 -14.72 2.07
CA HIS A 11 -5.36 -15.96 1.81
C HIS A 11 -4.94 -15.96 0.34
N LEU A 12 -3.65 -16.12 0.11
CA LEU A 12 -3.08 -16.32 -1.22
C LEU A 12 -2.85 -17.81 -1.45
N TYR A 13 -3.57 -18.38 -2.39
CA TYR A 13 -3.36 -19.75 -2.87
C TYR A 13 -2.48 -19.71 -4.11
N SER A 14 -1.44 -20.52 -4.13
CA SER A 14 -0.49 -20.61 -5.24
C SER A 14 -0.59 -21.97 -5.94
N PHE A 15 -1.05 -21.96 -7.20
CA PHE A 15 -1.11 -23.13 -8.07
C PHE A 15 -0.08 -23.02 -9.19
N ALA A 16 0.07 -24.06 -10.01
CA ALA A 16 1.03 -24.07 -11.12
C ALA A 16 0.71 -22.99 -12.17
N ASP A 17 -0.57 -22.79 -12.47
CA ASP A 17 -1.13 -21.99 -13.55
C ASP A 17 -1.81 -20.70 -13.08
N LYS A 18 -2.12 -20.55 -11.79
CA LYS A 18 -2.81 -19.36 -11.25
C LYS A 18 -2.46 -19.03 -9.81
N PHE A 19 -2.73 -17.78 -9.43
CA PHE A 19 -2.86 -17.36 -8.04
C PHE A 19 -4.34 -17.06 -7.73
N ILE A 20 -4.79 -17.40 -6.53
CA ILE A 20 -6.09 -17.00 -6.02
C ILE A 20 -5.89 -16.15 -4.76
N VAL A 21 -6.45 -14.94 -4.75
CA VAL A 21 -6.42 -14.01 -3.63
C VAL A 21 -7.83 -13.93 -3.04
N GLU A 22 -8.03 -14.62 -1.94
CA GLU A 22 -9.31 -14.73 -1.26
C GLU A 22 -9.37 -13.76 -0.07
N PRO A 23 -10.31 -12.80 -0.06
CA PRO A 23 -10.38 -11.80 0.98
C PRO A 23 -10.89 -12.37 2.31
N ARG A 24 -10.14 -12.09 3.38
CA ARG A 24 -10.44 -12.49 4.75
C ARG A 24 -10.51 -11.26 5.65
N ASN A 25 -11.32 -11.31 6.69
CA ASN A 25 -11.27 -10.30 7.74
C ASN A 25 -10.11 -10.61 8.72
N LYS A 26 -9.91 -9.75 9.71
CA LYS A 26 -8.84 -9.91 10.72
C LYS A 26 -8.97 -11.18 11.56
N THR A 27 -10.18 -11.75 11.67
CA THR A 27 -10.44 -13.01 12.40
C THR A 27 -10.27 -14.27 11.52
N GLY A 28 -9.94 -14.11 10.24
CA GLY A 28 -9.78 -15.21 9.27
C GLY A 28 -11.09 -15.66 8.59
N VAL A 29 -12.22 -15.03 8.90
CA VAL A 29 -13.52 -15.30 8.26
C VAL A 29 -13.56 -14.65 6.87
N LEU A 30 -14.28 -15.26 5.94
CA LEU A 30 -14.50 -14.73 4.58
C LEU A 30 -15.05 -13.30 4.64
N ALA A 31 -14.41 -12.39 3.91
CA ALA A 31 -14.84 -11.00 3.79
C ALA A 31 -15.61 -10.72 2.49
N SER A 32 -15.63 -11.68 1.55
CA SER A 32 -16.37 -11.63 0.29
C SER A 32 -16.75 -13.04 -0.14
N ASP A 33 -17.80 -13.14 -0.97
CA ASP A 33 -18.20 -14.35 -1.69
C ASP A 33 -17.36 -14.59 -2.97
N SER A 34 -16.51 -13.62 -3.31
CA SER A 34 -15.69 -13.58 -4.50
C SER A 34 -14.21 -13.44 -4.17
N TYR A 35 -13.36 -14.00 -5.05
CA TYR A 35 -11.91 -13.92 -4.97
C TYR A 35 -11.33 -13.38 -6.28
N LEU A 36 -10.12 -12.81 -6.19
CA LEU A 36 -9.34 -12.40 -7.35
C LEU A 36 -8.50 -13.58 -7.84
N GLU A 37 -8.74 -14.03 -9.07
CA GLU A 37 -7.90 -14.98 -9.78
C GLU A 37 -6.91 -14.23 -10.68
N ILE A 38 -5.65 -14.67 -10.65
CA ILE A 38 -4.57 -14.16 -11.47
C ILE A 38 -4.01 -15.32 -12.29
N ASP A 39 -4.21 -15.30 -13.59
CA ASP A 39 -3.66 -16.31 -14.51
C ASP A 39 -2.14 -16.11 -14.65
N ARG A 40 -1.36 -17.14 -14.34
CA ARG A 40 0.12 -17.08 -14.38
C ARG A 40 0.68 -17.23 -15.80
N ASN A 41 -0.11 -17.73 -16.74
CA ASN A 41 0.30 -17.92 -18.13
C ASN A 41 0.01 -16.68 -18.97
N LEU A 42 -1.22 -16.15 -18.87
CA LEU A 42 -1.70 -15.01 -19.66
C LEU A 42 -1.49 -13.67 -18.95
N GLY A 43 -1.50 -13.67 -17.62
CA GLY A 43 -1.48 -12.44 -16.82
C GLY A 43 -2.85 -11.82 -16.58
N ASP A 44 -3.92 -12.46 -17.06
CA ASP A 44 -5.29 -11.98 -16.92
C ASP A 44 -5.75 -12.00 -15.46
N LEU A 45 -6.52 -10.98 -15.10
CA LEU A 45 -7.12 -10.79 -13.79
C LEU A 45 -8.64 -10.98 -13.89
N LYS A 46 -9.22 -11.83 -13.04
CA LYS A 46 -10.67 -12.08 -13.04
C LYS A 46 -11.20 -12.16 -11.62
N LEU A 47 -12.40 -11.63 -11.40
CA LEU A 47 -13.13 -11.87 -10.16
C LEU A 47 -14.02 -13.10 -10.36
N GLN A 48 -13.91 -14.09 -9.47
CA GLN A 48 -14.75 -15.30 -9.52
C GLN A 48 -15.52 -15.46 -8.22
N ARG A 49 -16.70 -16.04 -8.31
CA ARG A 49 -17.55 -16.36 -7.15
C ARG A 49 -17.23 -17.75 -6.63
N ALA A 50 -16.94 -17.85 -5.35
CA ALA A 50 -16.50 -19.10 -4.73
C ALA A 50 -17.55 -20.22 -4.77
N TYR A 51 -18.85 -19.88 -4.89
CA TYR A 51 -19.91 -20.89 -5.03
C TYR A 51 -19.99 -21.50 -6.44
N GLU A 52 -19.60 -20.74 -7.48
CA GLU A 52 -19.59 -21.23 -8.88
C GLU A 52 -18.28 -21.93 -9.20
N HIS A 53 -17.18 -21.41 -8.64
CA HIS A 53 -15.84 -21.90 -8.83
C HIS A 53 -15.19 -22.13 -7.46
N PRO A 54 -15.38 -23.32 -6.85
CA PRO A 54 -14.75 -23.63 -5.57
C PRO A 54 -13.22 -23.63 -5.68
N ILE A 55 -12.56 -23.04 -4.68
CA ILE A 55 -11.09 -23.03 -4.60
C ILE A 55 -10.61 -24.44 -4.25
N PRO A 56 -9.69 -25.06 -5.03
CA PRO A 56 -9.15 -26.39 -4.73
C PRO A 56 -8.07 -26.29 -3.62
N ILE A 57 -8.51 -26.07 -2.38
CA ILE A 57 -7.64 -25.78 -1.22
C ILE A 57 -6.59 -26.88 -0.98
N ALA A 58 -6.89 -28.14 -1.32
CA ALA A 58 -5.98 -29.27 -1.10
C ALA A 58 -4.79 -29.31 -2.08
N GLU A 59 -4.84 -28.58 -3.19
CA GLU A 59 -3.85 -28.66 -4.27
C GLU A 59 -2.87 -27.48 -4.29
N GLY A 60 -3.13 -26.43 -3.52
CA GLY A 60 -2.39 -25.17 -3.55
C GLY A 60 -1.71 -24.87 -2.23
N ASP A 61 -0.52 -24.27 -2.30
CA ASP A 61 0.13 -23.70 -1.12
C ASP A 61 -0.65 -22.45 -0.68
N VAL A 62 -1.00 -22.39 0.61
CA VAL A 62 -1.73 -21.26 1.20
C VAL A 62 -0.80 -20.37 2.00
N MET A 63 -0.83 -19.06 1.73
CA MET A 63 -0.08 -18.05 2.48
C MET A 63 -1.03 -16.94 2.93
N PRO A 64 -1.17 -16.67 4.25
CA PRO A 64 -1.85 -15.47 4.70
C PRO A 64 -1.02 -14.24 4.32
N ILE A 65 -1.66 -13.25 3.71
CA ILE A 65 -1.04 -12.00 3.31
C ILE A 65 -1.88 -10.82 3.80
N TYR A 66 -1.21 -9.69 3.99
CA TYR A 66 -1.79 -8.46 4.50
C TYR A 66 -2.23 -7.51 3.37
N GLY A 67 -1.80 -7.77 2.13
CA GLY A 67 -2.15 -6.97 0.97
C GLY A 67 -1.26 -7.26 -0.24
N ILE A 68 -1.68 -6.75 -1.39
CA ILE A 68 -0.92 -6.79 -2.64
C ILE A 68 -0.19 -5.46 -2.79
N ILE A 69 1.14 -5.51 -2.92
CA ILE A 69 1.94 -4.31 -3.26
C ILE A 69 1.72 -3.97 -4.73
N GLY A 70 1.75 -4.97 -5.61
CA GLY A 70 1.43 -4.85 -7.02
C GLY A 70 2.07 -5.94 -7.87
N ILE A 71 2.07 -5.73 -9.18
CA ILE A 71 2.59 -6.66 -10.18
C ILE A 71 3.70 -5.96 -10.96
N ILE A 72 4.85 -6.62 -11.11
CA ILE A 72 6.00 -6.12 -11.88
C ILE A 72 6.41 -7.10 -12.96
N ARG A 73 6.81 -6.60 -14.13
CA ARG A 73 7.36 -7.43 -15.21
C ARG A 73 8.87 -7.42 -15.15
N LEU A 74 9.46 -8.62 -15.00
CA LEU A 74 10.89 -8.86 -15.11
C LEU A 74 11.21 -9.62 -16.40
N VAL A 75 12.47 -10.01 -16.57
CA VAL A 75 12.95 -10.70 -17.78
C VAL A 75 12.26 -12.05 -17.95
N SER A 76 12.01 -12.78 -16.87
CA SER A 76 11.29 -14.06 -16.89
C SER A 76 9.76 -13.94 -16.92
N GLY A 77 9.22 -12.71 -16.96
CA GLY A 77 7.78 -12.45 -16.94
C GLY A 77 7.29 -11.74 -15.67
N TYR A 78 5.98 -11.80 -15.43
CA TYR A 78 5.34 -11.12 -14.32
C TYR A 78 5.67 -11.74 -12.96
N HIS A 79 5.73 -10.89 -11.94
CA HIS A 79 5.90 -11.27 -10.55
C HIS A 79 4.88 -10.51 -9.71
N LEU A 80 4.20 -11.23 -8.82
CA LEU A 80 3.30 -10.67 -7.82
C LEU A 80 4.10 -10.30 -6.57
N ILE A 81 3.95 -9.06 -6.10
CA ILE A 81 4.57 -8.60 -4.86
C ILE A 81 3.49 -8.46 -3.79
N VAL A 82 3.68 -9.13 -2.66
CA VAL A 82 2.71 -9.19 -1.55
C VAL A 82 3.34 -8.82 -0.21
N ILE A 83 2.50 -8.37 0.72
CA ILE A 83 2.87 -8.12 2.11
C ILE A 83 2.62 -9.40 2.91
N LYS A 84 3.68 -10.05 3.38
CA LYS A 84 3.59 -11.26 4.22
C LYS A 84 3.29 -10.92 5.68
N LYS A 85 3.90 -9.86 6.19
CA LYS A 85 3.72 -9.39 7.56
C LYS A 85 3.62 -7.88 7.60
N ALA A 86 2.74 -7.38 8.45
CA ALA A 86 2.69 -5.97 8.79
C ALA A 86 2.48 -5.79 10.30
N ASP A 87 3.19 -4.83 10.87
CA ASP A 87 3.08 -4.47 12.28
C ASP A 87 2.03 -3.38 12.45
N LEU A 88 1.17 -3.48 13.46
CA LEU A 88 0.25 -2.40 13.82
C LEU A 88 1.02 -1.32 14.60
N ILE A 89 1.04 -0.09 14.08
CA ILE A 89 1.80 1.03 14.69
C ILE A 89 0.94 1.83 15.65
N GLY A 90 -0.36 1.82 15.41
CA GLY A 90 -1.36 2.52 16.21
C GLY A 90 -2.59 2.83 15.37
N THR A 91 -3.44 3.71 15.91
CA THR A 91 -4.64 4.18 15.22
C THR A 91 -4.62 5.70 15.10
N ILE A 92 -5.17 6.23 14.01
CA ILE A 92 -5.46 7.66 13.82
C ILE A 92 -6.94 7.75 13.53
N ASN A 93 -7.69 8.47 14.39
CA ASN A 93 -9.15 8.56 14.26
C ASN A 93 -9.82 7.18 14.11
N ASP A 94 -9.49 6.24 15.01
CA ASP A 94 -9.89 4.82 15.01
C ASP A 94 -9.41 3.95 13.82
N SER A 95 -8.85 4.54 12.77
CA SER A 95 -8.28 3.78 11.66
C SER A 95 -6.88 3.29 12.00
N GLU A 96 -6.67 1.98 11.83
CA GLU A 96 -5.39 1.34 12.05
C GLU A 96 -4.36 1.73 10.98
N VAL A 97 -3.12 1.93 11.41
CA VAL A 97 -1.99 2.20 10.55
C VAL A 97 -0.94 1.10 10.74
N TYR A 98 -0.46 0.57 9.62
CA TYR A 98 0.46 -0.56 9.56
C TYR A 98 1.80 -0.19 8.94
N HIS A 99 2.88 -0.80 9.43
CA HIS A 99 4.20 -0.81 8.81
C HIS A 99 4.40 -2.15 8.10
N VAL A 100 4.84 -2.11 6.84
CA VAL A 100 5.17 -3.31 6.08
C VAL A 100 6.47 -3.92 6.66
N ALA A 101 6.36 -5.08 7.29
CA ALA A 101 7.47 -5.73 7.98
C ALA A 101 8.18 -6.78 7.11
N GLU A 102 7.42 -7.54 6.32
CA GLU A 102 7.96 -8.59 5.45
C GLU A 102 7.18 -8.65 4.14
N THR A 103 7.88 -8.80 3.02
CA THR A 103 7.30 -8.90 1.67
C THR A 103 7.71 -10.21 0.99
N ALA A 104 6.97 -10.60 -0.05
CA ALA A 104 7.36 -11.67 -0.97
C ALA A 104 7.23 -11.23 -2.42
N VAL A 105 8.13 -11.71 -3.26
CA VAL A 105 8.11 -11.55 -4.71
C VAL A 105 7.90 -12.93 -5.33
N LEU A 106 6.73 -13.17 -5.91
CA LEU A 106 6.28 -14.47 -6.39
C LEU A 106 6.24 -14.48 -7.91
N PRO A 107 7.04 -15.30 -8.60
CA PRO A 107 7.06 -15.33 -10.06
C PRO A 107 5.80 -15.99 -10.63
N TYR A 108 5.33 -15.53 -11.78
CA TYR A 108 4.23 -16.17 -12.52
C TYR A 108 4.70 -17.48 -13.15
N SER A 109 5.85 -17.50 -13.83
CA SER A 109 6.46 -18.75 -14.27
C SER A 109 7.49 -19.24 -13.25
N LYS A 110 7.42 -20.52 -12.85
CA LYS A 110 8.48 -21.15 -12.04
C LYS A 110 9.74 -21.47 -12.86
N SER A 111 9.64 -21.45 -14.20
CA SER A 111 10.73 -21.84 -15.09
C SER A 111 11.41 -20.65 -15.76
N THR A 112 12.74 -20.62 -15.65
CA THR A 112 13.62 -19.70 -16.38
C THR A 112 14.38 -20.41 -17.50
N LEU A 113 13.94 -21.60 -17.92
CA LEU A 113 14.65 -22.41 -18.93
C LEU A 113 14.67 -21.76 -20.31
N HIS A 114 13.68 -20.93 -20.62
CA HIS A 114 13.60 -20.17 -21.87
C HIS A 114 14.58 -18.99 -21.93
N LEU A 115 15.29 -18.69 -20.82
CA LEU A 115 16.22 -17.57 -20.74
C LEU A 115 17.65 -17.99 -21.10
N THR A 116 18.30 -17.15 -21.89
CA THR A 116 19.76 -17.18 -22.11
C THR A 116 20.52 -16.86 -20.82
N GLU A 117 21.80 -17.22 -20.73
CA GLU A 117 22.66 -16.90 -19.57
C GLU A 117 22.69 -15.40 -19.26
N ARG A 118 22.74 -14.55 -20.30
CA ARG A 118 22.67 -13.09 -20.14
C ARG A 118 21.33 -12.64 -19.53
N GLN A 119 20.23 -13.23 -19.98
CA GLN A 119 18.90 -12.93 -19.43
C GLN A 119 18.75 -13.43 -17.99
N LYS A 120 19.31 -14.59 -17.63
CA LYS A 120 19.35 -15.08 -16.25
C LYS A 120 20.13 -14.13 -15.34
N TRP A 121 21.26 -13.59 -15.83
CA TRP A 121 22.02 -12.57 -15.10
C TRP A 121 21.19 -11.31 -14.84
N PHE A 122 20.54 -10.75 -15.87
CA PHE A 122 19.67 -9.59 -15.70
C PHE A 122 18.48 -9.87 -14.79
N GLN A 123 17.85 -11.04 -14.93
CA GLN A 123 16.75 -11.47 -14.08
C GLN A 123 17.14 -11.44 -12.60
N LYS A 124 18.28 -12.08 -12.26
CA LYS A 124 18.82 -12.08 -10.90
C LYS A 124 19.13 -10.67 -10.42
N HIS A 125 19.80 -9.87 -11.25
CA HIS A 125 20.16 -8.50 -10.89
C HIS A 125 18.94 -7.62 -10.59
N PHE A 126 17.88 -7.70 -11.41
CA PHE A 126 16.64 -6.98 -11.17
C PHE A 126 15.90 -7.48 -9.93
N GLN A 127 15.89 -8.79 -9.68
CA GLN A 127 15.32 -9.35 -8.45
C GLN A 127 16.06 -8.85 -7.21
N ASP A 128 17.39 -8.84 -7.22
CA ASP A 128 18.23 -8.35 -6.12
C ASP A 128 17.95 -6.85 -5.85
N MET A 129 17.82 -6.03 -6.90
CA MET A 129 17.46 -4.62 -6.76
C MET A 129 16.07 -4.42 -6.15
N ILE A 130 15.08 -5.21 -6.56
CA ILE A 130 13.73 -5.14 -5.99
C ILE A 130 13.74 -5.56 -4.53
N GLN A 131 14.45 -6.64 -4.20
CA GLN A 131 14.59 -7.09 -2.81
C GLN A 131 15.26 -6.02 -1.95
N LEU A 132 16.30 -5.35 -2.46
CA LEU A 132 16.96 -4.24 -1.77
C LEU A 132 15.99 -3.08 -1.47
N VAL A 133 15.16 -2.70 -2.45
CA VAL A 133 14.17 -1.64 -2.26
C VAL A 133 13.09 -2.06 -1.27
N LEU A 134 12.55 -3.29 -1.39
CA LEU A 134 11.52 -3.82 -0.50
C LEU A 134 12.03 -4.08 0.93
N ALA A 135 13.34 -4.30 1.11
CA ALA A 135 13.99 -4.41 2.41
C ALA A 135 14.24 -3.06 3.08
N THR A 136 14.05 -1.95 2.35
CA THR A 136 14.12 -0.61 2.96
C THR A 136 12.93 -0.41 3.88
N THR A 137 13.19 0.07 5.10
CA THR A 137 12.12 0.40 6.06
C THR A 137 11.36 1.65 5.63
N GLY A 138 10.13 1.79 6.12
CA GLY A 138 9.38 3.03 5.97
C GLY A 138 8.23 2.95 4.98
N PHE A 139 7.74 1.76 4.68
CA PHE A 139 6.50 1.56 3.94
C PHE A 139 5.33 1.42 4.92
N TYR A 140 4.32 2.28 4.77
CA TYR A 140 3.15 2.32 5.64
C TYR A 140 1.86 2.33 4.84
N TYR A 141 0.81 1.76 5.40
CA TYR A 141 -0.52 1.77 4.81
C TYR A 141 -1.60 1.73 5.89
N SER A 142 -2.83 2.03 5.49
CA SER A 142 -4.05 1.77 6.26
C SER A 142 -5.10 1.23 5.29
N THR A 143 -6.06 0.44 5.77
CA THR A 143 -7.14 -0.11 4.94
C THR A 143 -8.36 0.80 4.88
N SER A 144 -8.44 1.79 5.79
CA SER A 144 -9.57 2.72 5.93
C SER A 144 -9.15 4.20 5.96
N TYR A 145 -7.92 4.54 6.37
CA TYR A 145 -7.43 5.92 6.41
C TYR A 145 -6.52 6.26 5.24
N ASP A 146 -6.73 7.42 4.63
CA ASP A 146 -5.85 7.91 3.57
C ASP A 146 -4.59 8.55 4.16
N LEU A 147 -3.51 7.78 4.24
CA LEU A 147 -2.19 8.26 4.68
C LEU A 147 -1.50 9.19 3.68
N THR A 148 -2.03 9.36 2.47
CA THR A 148 -1.38 10.15 1.41
C THR A 148 -1.83 11.61 1.38
N HIS A 149 -2.93 11.95 2.03
CA HIS A 149 -3.38 13.33 2.24
C HIS A 149 -3.22 13.76 3.70
N SER A 150 -3.01 15.06 3.92
CA SER A 150 -3.02 15.63 5.27
C SER A 150 -4.40 15.62 5.89
N LEU A 151 -4.45 15.59 7.23
CA LEU A 151 -5.69 15.70 7.98
C LEU A 151 -6.42 16.99 7.63
N GLN A 152 -5.69 18.10 7.50
CA GLN A 152 -6.25 19.39 7.09
C GLN A 152 -6.89 19.29 5.70
N TRP A 153 -6.18 18.73 4.72
CA TRP A 153 -6.71 18.58 3.37
C TRP A 153 -7.96 17.70 3.36
N LEU A 154 -7.95 16.58 4.10
CA LEU A 154 -9.10 15.69 4.23
C LEU A 154 -10.29 16.38 4.89
N ALA A 155 -10.08 17.21 5.91
CA ALA A 155 -11.14 17.96 6.56
C ALA A 155 -11.84 18.95 5.62
N GLU A 156 -11.07 19.59 4.74
CA GLU A 156 -11.57 20.59 3.79
C GLU A 156 -12.15 19.98 2.50
N ASN A 157 -11.59 18.86 2.02
CA ASN A 157 -11.84 18.36 0.66
C ASN A 157 -12.51 16.98 0.59
N ALA A 158 -12.51 16.18 1.66
CA ALA A 158 -13.13 14.86 1.64
C ALA A 158 -14.66 14.98 1.74
N SER A 159 -15.31 15.30 0.62
CA SER A 159 -16.77 15.26 0.48
C SER A 159 -17.32 13.83 0.63
N PRO A 160 -18.63 13.65 0.85
CA PRO A 160 -19.24 12.31 0.85
C PRO A 160 -18.96 11.54 -0.44
N ASN A 161 -19.01 12.20 -1.61
CA ASN A 161 -18.70 11.59 -2.90
C ASN A 161 -17.24 11.16 -3.00
N PHE A 162 -16.31 11.97 -2.47
CA PHE A 162 -14.89 11.62 -2.43
C PHE A 162 -14.64 10.36 -1.59
N ARG A 163 -15.34 10.21 -0.44
CA ARG A 163 -15.22 9.01 0.41
C ARG A 163 -15.81 7.75 -0.24
N GLN A 164 -16.69 7.90 -1.22
CA GLN A 164 -17.25 6.80 -2.01
C GLN A 164 -16.31 6.34 -3.14
N LEU A 165 -15.21 7.06 -3.42
CA LEU A 165 -14.22 6.58 -4.36
C LEU A 165 -13.36 5.47 -3.73
N PRO A 166 -12.90 4.49 -4.53
CA PRO A 166 -11.87 3.55 -4.12
C PRO A 166 -10.66 4.24 -3.46
N MET A 167 -10.07 3.58 -2.47
CA MET A 167 -8.95 4.16 -1.73
C MET A 167 -7.75 4.53 -2.63
N MET A 168 -7.50 3.76 -3.69
CA MET A 168 -6.45 4.06 -4.66
C MET A 168 -6.76 5.28 -5.53
N GLU A 169 -8.03 5.53 -5.86
CA GLU A 169 -8.46 6.67 -6.67
C GLU A 169 -8.47 7.97 -5.87
N ARG A 170 -8.84 7.90 -4.58
CA ARG A 170 -8.88 9.06 -3.69
C ARG A 170 -7.49 9.48 -3.18
N ALA A 171 -6.50 8.59 -3.23
CA ALA A 171 -5.15 8.85 -2.72
C ALA A 171 -4.39 9.90 -3.55
N ASN A 172 -3.53 10.68 -2.87
CA ASN A 172 -2.68 11.67 -3.51
C ASN A 172 -1.59 10.98 -4.35
N PRO A 173 -1.60 11.11 -5.70
CA PRO A 173 -0.63 10.46 -6.57
C PRO A 173 0.82 10.63 -6.15
N ARG A 174 1.14 11.82 -5.60
CA ARG A 174 2.49 12.21 -5.21
C ARG A 174 3.07 11.28 -4.15
N PHE A 175 2.24 10.69 -3.29
CA PHE A 175 2.68 9.92 -2.13
C PHE A 175 2.28 8.44 -2.18
N VAL A 176 1.71 7.96 -3.30
CA VAL A 176 1.42 6.53 -3.52
C VAL A 176 2.65 5.87 -4.14
N TRP A 177 3.50 5.28 -3.31
CA TRP A 177 4.74 4.63 -3.73
C TRP A 177 4.52 3.49 -4.73
N ASN A 178 3.50 2.65 -4.49
CA ASN A 178 3.21 1.49 -5.30
C ASN A 178 2.31 1.76 -6.52
N ARG A 179 2.02 3.03 -6.86
CA ARG A 179 1.06 3.40 -7.93
C ARG A 179 1.35 2.72 -9.27
N HIS A 180 2.62 2.65 -9.66
CA HIS A 180 3.00 1.98 -10.90
C HIS A 180 2.81 0.47 -10.83
N LEU A 181 3.14 -0.14 -9.68
CA LEU A 181 3.02 -1.57 -9.45
C LEU A 181 1.55 -2.03 -9.46
N THR A 182 0.62 -1.17 -9.03
CA THR A 182 -0.82 -1.50 -9.03
C THR A 182 -1.51 -1.19 -10.36
N SER A 183 -0.81 -0.65 -11.36
CA SER A 183 -1.42 -0.20 -12.62
C SER A 183 -2.32 -1.23 -13.29
N GLN A 184 -1.92 -2.51 -13.30
CA GLN A 184 -2.73 -3.61 -13.87
C GLN A 184 -3.98 -3.91 -13.05
N LEU A 185 -3.92 -3.75 -11.73
CA LEU A 185 -5.07 -3.96 -10.84
C LEU A 185 -6.00 -2.74 -10.85
N SER A 186 -5.49 -1.54 -11.15
CA SER A 186 -6.27 -0.31 -11.20
C SER A 186 -7.03 -0.10 -12.53
N VAL A 187 -6.92 -1.01 -13.49
CA VAL A 187 -7.64 -0.91 -14.79
C VAL A 187 -9.14 -1.12 -14.63
N ASN A 188 -9.55 -1.97 -13.68
CA ASN A 188 -10.95 -2.29 -13.42
C ASN A 188 -11.31 -1.97 -11.96
N GLN A 189 -12.37 -1.18 -11.75
CA GLN A 189 -12.86 -0.82 -10.42
C GLN A 189 -13.32 -2.02 -9.60
N GLU A 190 -13.63 -3.17 -10.21
CA GLU A 190 -13.95 -4.40 -9.49
C GLU A 190 -12.80 -4.90 -8.61
N PHE A 191 -11.56 -4.55 -8.95
CA PHE A 191 -10.37 -4.93 -8.19
C PHE A 191 -9.96 -3.88 -7.14
N ALA A 192 -10.68 -2.75 -7.06
CA ALA A 192 -10.37 -1.63 -6.18
C ALA A 192 -10.08 -2.03 -4.72
N ARG A 193 -10.86 -2.99 -4.20
CA ARG A 193 -10.76 -3.44 -2.80
C ARG A 193 -9.56 -4.35 -2.52
N TYR A 194 -8.82 -4.77 -3.56
CA TYR A 194 -7.57 -5.51 -3.46
C TYR A 194 -6.34 -4.59 -3.55
N THR A 195 -6.54 -3.33 -3.94
CA THR A 195 -5.46 -2.35 -4.14
C THR A 195 -5.41 -1.33 -3.01
N LEU A 196 -4.30 -1.30 -2.27
CA LEU A 196 -4.05 -0.30 -1.22
C LEU A 196 -2.94 0.68 -1.63
N PRO A 197 -3.11 1.98 -1.37
CA PRO A 197 -2.01 2.93 -1.39
C PRO A 197 -0.97 2.60 -0.31
N ILE A 198 0.28 2.46 -0.72
CA ILE A 198 1.43 2.35 0.18
C ILE A 198 2.19 3.67 0.14
N MET A 199 2.37 4.28 1.30
CA MET A 199 3.17 5.49 1.48
C MET A 199 4.59 5.12 1.89
N HIS A 200 5.59 5.83 1.36
CA HIS A 200 6.98 5.69 1.79
C HIS A 200 7.43 6.92 2.59
N GLY A 201 8.05 6.70 3.75
CA GLY A 201 8.50 7.75 4.67
C GLY A 201 8.53 7.26 6.12
N PHE A 202 7.80 7.94 7.00
CA PHE A 202 7.76 7.63 8.44
C PHE A 202 6.35 7.80 9.02
N VAL A 203 5.95 6.89 9.90
CA VAL A 203 4.79 7.07 10.77
C VAL A 203 5.16 6.66 12.20
N GLY A 204 5.00 7.57 13.14
CA GLY A 204 5.16 7.31 14.56
C GLY A 204 3.92 7.73 15.33
N ILE A 205 3.31 6.81 16.08
CA ILE A 205 2.13 7.09 16.90
C ILE A 205 2.46 6.75 18.35
N ARG A 206 2.23 7.68 19.26
CA ARG A 206 2.50 7.52 20.70
C ARG A 206 1.39 8.10 21.54
N LYS A 207 1.06 7.43 22.65
CA LYS A 207 0.23 8.00 23.71
C LYS A 207 1.12 8.83 24.62
N CYS A 208 0.71 10.08 24.87
CA CYS A 208 1.42 11.05 25.67
C CYS A 208 0.52 11.53 26.82
N ILE A 209 1.13 11.97 27.92
CA ILE A 209 0.43 12.55 29.06
C ILE A 209 1.13 13.84 29.44
N VAL A 210 0.39 14.95 29.48
CA VAL A 210 0.90 16.26 29.92
C VAL A 210 -0.04 16.79 30.98
N ARG A 211 0.48 17.05 32.18
CA ARG A 211 -0.28 17.59 33.33
C ARG A 211 -1.58 16.82 33.62
N GLY A 212 -1.53 15.49 33.53
CA GLY A 212 -2.68 14.61 33.77
C GLY A 212 -3.62 14.41 32.59
N SER A 213 -3.49 15.19 31.51
CA SER A 213 -4.27 15.03 30.28
C SER A 213 -3.58 14.07 29.32
N SER A 214 -4.25 12.99 28.94
CA SER A 214 -3.75 12.05 27.94
C SER A 214 -4.18 12.44 26.53
N PHE A 215 -3.25 12.35 25.59
CA PHE A 215 -3.52 12.52 24.16
C PHE A 215 -2.66 11.55 23.35
N LYS A 216 -2.96 11.42 22.07
CA LYS A 216 -2.17 10.66 21.10
C LYS A 216 -1.48 11.64 20.17
N LEU A 217 -0.17 11.50 20.05
CA LEU A 217 0.66 12.22 19.10
C LEU A 217 1.00 11.28 17.94
N ALA A 218 0.61 11.67 16.74
CA ALA A 218 1.05 11.02 15.51
C ALA A 218 1.95 11.97 14.70
N VAL A 219 3.04 11.44 14.17
CA VAL A 219 3.93 12.14 13.23
C VAL A 219 3.96 11.31 11.96
N ILE A 220 3.57 11.92 10.84
CA ILE A 220 3.54 11.31 9.51
C ILE A 220 4.48 12.13 8.61
N SER A 221 5.52 11.51 8.07
CA SER A 221 6.35 12.10 7.03
C SER A 221 6.20 11.31 5.75
N ARG A 222 5.64 11.91 4.69
CA ARG A 222 5.38 11.30 3.39
C ARG A 222 6.39 11.78 2.37
N ARG A 223 7.09 10.87 1.69
CA ARG A 223 8.05 11.20 0.63
C ARG A 223 7.39 11.13 -0.75
N SER A 224 7.57 12.19 -1.54
CA SER A 224 7.11 12.23 -2.93
C SER A 224 7.78 11.16 -3.79
N ILE A 225 7.02 10.52 -4.66
CA ILE A 225 7.54 9.61 -5.70
C ILE A 225 8.17 10.38 -6.87
N HIS A 226 7.77 11.63 -7.08
CA HIS A 226 8.32 12.49 -8.14
C HIS A 226 9.73 12.94 -7.79
N ARG A 227 10.63 12.87 -8.78
CA ARG A 227 12.04 13.28 -8.67
C ARG A 227 12.74 12.72 -7.42
N ALA A 228 12.43 11.48 -7.06
CA ALA A 228 13.13 10.78 -5.99
C ALA A 228 14.54 10.38 -6.48
N GLY A 229 15.56 10.68 -5.69
CA GLY A 229 16.93 10.24 -5.99
C GLY A 229 17.95 10.78 -5.00
N VAL A 230 19.15 10.23 -5.04
CA VAL A 230 20.24 10.65 -4.16
C VAL A 230 20.60 12.12 -4.38
N ARG A 231 20.95 12.82 -3.29
CA ARG A 231 21.15 14.29 -3.21
C ARG A 231 22.16 14.84 -4.23
N PHE A 232 23.06 14.00 -4.74
CA PHE A 232 24.05 14.40 -5.75
C PHE A 232 23.55 14.28 -7.19
N TYR A 233 22.50 13.49 -7.46
CA TYR A 233 21.98 13.25 -8.81
C TYR A 233 20.63 13.91 -9.07
N MET A 234 19.83 14.18 -8.02
CA MET A 234 18.51 14.82 -8.16
C MET A 234 18.42 16.09 -7.31
N ARG A 235 18.38 17.25 -7.98
CA ARG A 235 18.15 18.60 -7.41
C ARG A 235 17.22 19.41 -8.31
N GLY A 236 16.79 20.57 -7.81
CA GLY A 236 15.93 21.52 -8.53
C GLY A 236 14.50 21.04 -8.76
N THR A 237 13.76 21.83 -9.53
CA THR A 237 12.39 21.54 -9.97
C THR A 237 12.35 21.00 -11.40
N ASP A 238 11.38 20.14 -11.72
CA ASP A 238 11.08 19.82 -13.12
C ASP A 238 10.16 20.88 -13.78
N LEU A 239 9.88 20.71 -15.07
CA LEU A 239 8.99 21.59 -15.85
C LEU A 239 7.55 21.59 -15.32
N SER A 240 7.17 20.59 -14.53
CA SER A 240 5.85 20.50 -13.88
C SER A 240 5.85 21.08 -12.46
N GLY A 241 6.96 21.69 -12.02
CA GLY A 241 7.10 22.31 -10.71
C GLY A 241 7.34 21.35 -9.54
N ASN A 242 7.60 20.06 -9.80
CA ASN A 242 7.90 19.12 -8.72
C ASN A 242 9.34 19.34 -8.23
N SER A 243 9.50 19.61 -6.93
CA SER A 243 10.82 19.71 -6.29
C SER A 243 11.44 18.32 -6.05
N ALA A 244 12.76 18.21 -6.23
CA ALA A 244 13.50 17.00 -5.91
C ALA A 244 13.46 16.67 -4.41
N ASN A 245 13.24 15.40 -4.08
CA ASN A 245 13.16 14.88 -2.71
C ASN A 245 12.16 15.63 -1.80
N PHE A 246 11.00 15.98 -2.36
CA PHE A 246 9.92 16.60 -1.59
C PHE A 246 9.39 15.66 -0.50
N VAL A 247 9.23 16.21 0.71
CA VAL A 247 8.66 15.55 1.88
C VAL A 247 7.63 16.46 2.53
N GLU A 248 6.48 15.90 2.87
CA GLU A 248 5.47 16.53 3.70
C GLU A 248 5.51 15.87 5.08
N SER A 249 5.69 16.64 6.14
CA SER A 249 5.63 16.16 7.53
C SER A 249 4.44 16.78 8.25
N GLU A 250 3.58 15.93 8.80
CA GLU A 250 2.39 16.30 9.53
C GLU A 250 2.48 15.79 10.97
N GLN A 251 2.24 16.68 11.93
CA GLN A 251 2.05 16.33 13.33
C GLN A 251 0.58 16.42 13.68
N ILE A 252 -0.01 15.34 14.14
CA ILE A 252 -1.41 15.23 14.54
C ILE A 252 -1.49 14.99 16.05
N VAL A 253 -2.32 15.76 16.73
CA VAL A 253 -2.68 15.54 18.14
C VAL A 253 -4.15 15.16 18.20
N GLU A 254 -4.42 13.96 18.72
CA GLU A 254 -5.76 13.39 18.90
C GLU A 254 -6.04 13.25 20.40
N PHE A 255 -7.15 13.83 20.88
CA PHE A 255 -7.54 13.77 22.29
C PHE A 255 -9.06 13.79 22.45
N ASP A 256 -9.54 13.18 23.51
CA ASP A 256 -10.96 13.12 23.85
C ASP A 256 -11.28 14.27 24.82
N ARG A 257 -12.13 15.23 24.41
CA ARG A 257 -12.51 16.36 25.27
C ARG A 257 -13.30 15.82 26.46
N ALA A 258 -13.01 16.36 27.65
CA ALA A 258 -13.61 15.89 28.90
C ALA A 258 -13.48 14.36 29.12
N GLN A 259 -12.50 13.70 28.48
CA GLN A 259 -12.32 12.25 28.50
C GLN A 259 -13.50 11.45 27.92
N ASP A 260 -14.31 12.10 27.07
CA ASP A 260 -15.43 11.49 26.36
C ASP A 260 -15.00 11.09 24.93
N PRO A 261 -14.95 9.79 24.60
CA PRO A 261 -14.59 9.31 23.26
C PRO A 261 -15.52 9.84 22.16
N LEU A 262 -16.74 10.27 22.49
CA LEU A 262 -17.67 10.86 21.54
C LEU A 262 -17.31 12.31 21.18
N GLN A 263 -16.44 12.95 21.97
CA GLN A 263 -15.98 14.32 21.77
C GLN A 263 -14.51 14.36 21.35
N ARG A 264 -14.10 13.39 20.52
CA ARG A 264 -12.76 13.33 19.97
C ARG A 264 -12.46 14.55 19.12
N THR A 265 -11.31 15.16 19.38
CA THR A 265 -10.78 16.28 18.61
C THR A 265 -9.43 15.91 18.03
N LEU A 266 -9.21 16.27 16.76
CA LEU A 266 -7.92 16.19 16.11
C LEU A 266 -7.44 17.58 15.71
N THR A 267 -6.16 17.84 15.88
CA THR A 267 -5.49 19.05 15.37
C THR A 267 -4.21 18.65 14.66
N SER A 268 -3.89 19.32 13.56
CA SER A 268 -2.72 19.02 12.73
C SER A 268 -1.88 20.26 12.45
N ILE A 269 -0.56 20.08 12.41
CA ILE A 269 0.40 21.06 11.91
C ILE A 269 1.16 20.41 10.75
N LEU A 270 1.23 21.12 9.62
CA LEU A 270 1.84 20.63 8.38
C LEU A 270 3.10 21.43 8.04
N ILE A 271 4.16 20.71 7.66
CA ILE A 271 5.47 21.28 7.29
C ILE A 271 5.92 20.63 5.96
N PHE A 272 6.30 21.46 4.99
CA PHE A 272 6.82 21.00 3.70
C PHE A 272 8.33 21.24 3.61
N VAL A 273 9.06 20.24 3.09
CA VAL A 273 10.51 20.33 2.85
C VAL A 273 10.81 19.83 1.44
N GLY A 274 11.59 20.59 0.67
CA GLY A 274 12.03 20.20 -0.67
C GLY A 274 13.36 20.86 -1.05
N ASN A 275 14.09 20.27 -2.00
CA ASN A 275 15.33 20.85 -2.51
C ASN A 275 15.04 21.67 -3.77
N LEU A 276 15.22 22.99 -3.69
CA LEU A 276 14.96 23.94 -4.79
C LEU A 276 16.21 24.43 -5.52
N TYR A 277 17.41 24.02 -5.09
CA TYR A 277 18.65 24.49 -5.71
C TYR A 277 18.77 23.98 -7.16
N HIS A 278 18.85 24.91 -8.12
CA HIS A 278 19.32 24.66 -9.48
C HIS A 278 20.85 24.49 -9.48
N VAL A 279 21.36 23.62 -10.35
CA VAL A 279 22.79 23.60 -10.73
C VAL A 279 22.95 24.50 -11.93
#